data_AF-A0A0M0JDF0-F1
#
_entry.id   AF-A0A0M0JDF0-F1
#
_cell.length_a   1.000
_cell.length_b   1.000
_cell.length_c   1.000
_cell.angle_alpha   90.00
_cell.angle_beta   90.00
_cell.angle_gamma   90.00
#
_symmetry.space_group_name_H-M   'P 1'
#
loop_
_entity.id
_entity.type
_entity.pdbx_description
1 polymer ?
#
loop_
_entity_poly.entity_id
_entity_poly.type
_entity_poly.pdbx_seq_one_letter_code
_entity_poly.pdbx_strand_id
1 'polypeptide(L)'
;MQLKVNEIRAELAARQTSWGDLFEKKELAARLAGLKARAASFSRSGALVPGEATIVIGRDLRTEMADARTPLLIDVFATWCGPCKMITPMLSKLAATLGERVRVVKLDSDKEGELSSELRVSALPTLIFLRDGKEVHRLEGVPNGQGALEALVRQHLGVQI
;
A
#
# COMPACT_ATOMS: atom_id res chain seq x y z
N MET A 1 25.70 -11.06 6.40
CA MET A 1 25.47 -12.44 5.92
C MET A 1 24.06 -12.83 6.39
N GLN A 2 23.08 -12.91 5.49
CA GLN A 2 21.72 -13.36 5.83
C GLN A 2 21.64 -14.88 5.60
N LEU A 3 21.46 -15.64 6.67
CA LEU A 3 21.25 -17.09 6.58
C LEU A 3 19.78 -17.38 6.28
N LYS A 4 19.52 -18.32 5.37
CA LYS A 4 18.18 -18.81 5.05
C LYS A 4 17.67 -19.68 6.20
N VAL A 5 16.35 -19.70 6.41
CA VAL A 5 15.69 -20.47 7.49
C VAL A 5 16.12 -21.95 7.53
N ASN A 6 16.36 -22.56 6.36
CA ASN A 6 16.82 -23.94 6.26
C ASN A 6 18.25 -24.14 6.76
N GLU A 7 19.13 -23.16 6.56
CA GLU A 7 20.52 -23.18 7.04
C GLU A 7 20.54 -23.05 8.57
N ILE A 8 19.71 -22.16 9.12
CA ILE A 8 19.52 -22.01 10.56
C ILE A 8 18.99 -23.31 11.17
N ARG A 9 17.99 -23.96 10.54
CA ARG A 9 17.48 -25.27 10.99
C ARG A 9 18.57 -26.35 11.03
N ALA A 10 19.42 -26.40 10.00
CA ALA A 10 20.51 -27.37 9.93
C ALA A 10 21.55 -27.14 11.03
N GLU A 11 21.95 -25.89 11.28
CA GLU A 11 22.89 -25.55 12.36
C GLU A 11 22.33 -25.87 13.76
N LEU A 12 21.04 -25.59 13.97
CA LEU A 12 20.38 -25.88 15.25
C LEU A 12 20.25 -27.37 15.51
N ALA A 13 19.92 -28.15 14.48
CA ALA A 13 19.91 -29.61 14.56
C ALA A 13 21.31 -30.17 14.89
N ALA A 14 22.37 -29.62 14.28
CA ALA A 14 23.75 -30.00 14.56
C ALA A 14 24.17 -29.69 16.01
N ARG A 15 23.56 -28.67 16.63
CA ARG A 15 23.77 -28.27 18.04
C ARG A 15 22.77 -28.89 19.01
N GLN A 16 21.99 -29.89 18.58
CA GLN A 16 20.92 -30.54 19.36
C GLN A 16 19.95 -29.53 20.00
N THR A 17 19.78 -28.37 19.39
CA THR A 17 18.83 -27.34 19.83
C THR A 17 17.55 -27.49 19.02
N SER A 18 16.44 -27.78 19.68
CA SER A 18 15.15 -27.91 19.01
C SER A 18 14.67 -26.55 18.49
N TRP A 19 14.31 -26.50 17.21
CA TRP A 19 13.67 -25.32 16.61
C TRP A 19 12.40 -24.89 17.38
N GLY A 20 11.70 -25.85 17.98
CA GLY A 20 10.49 -25.61 18.78
C GLY A 20 10.76 -24.96 20.13
N ASP A 21 12.01 -24.94 20.60
CA ASP A 21 12.41 -24.41 21.91
C ASP A 21 12.99 -22.99 21.79
N LEU A 22 13.36 -22.57 20.57
CA LEU A 22 13.88 -21.21 20.30
C LEU A 22 12.80 -20.14 20.18
N PHE A 23 11.56 -20.57 19.96
CA PHE A 23 10.38 -19.72 20.01
C PHE A 23 9.29 -20.56 20.67
N GLU A 24 8.89 -20.22 21.90
CA GLU A 24 7.70 -20.85 22.46
C GLU A 24 6.56 -20.67 21.45
N LYS A 25 5.84 -21.76 21.12
CA LYS A 25 4.71 -21.72 20.17
C LYS A 25 3.71 -20.59 20.48
N LYS A 26 3.59 -20.23 21.76
CA LYS A 26 2.78 -19.09 22.25
C LYS A 26 3.34 -17.73 21.82
N GLU A 27 4.65 -17.52 21.85
CA GLU A 27 5.28 -16.27 21.43
C GLU A 27 5.14 -16.06 19.92
N LEU A 28 5.35 -17.11 19.12
CA LEU A 28 5.14 -17.04 17.67
C LEU A 28 3.67 -16.78 17.31
N ALA A 29 2.74 -17.45 18.00
CA ALA A 29 1.31 -17.22 17.82
C ALA A 29 0.90 -15.79 18.21
N ALA A 30 1.42 -15.26 19.32
CA ALA A 30 1.16 -13.90 19.76
C ALA A 30 1.73 -12.86 18.77
N ARG A 31 2.97 -13.07 18.28
CA ARG A 31 3.58 -12.21 17.24
C ARG A 31 2.76 -12.24 15.95
N LEU A 32 2.34 -13.41 15.49
CA LEU A 32 1.52 -13.56 14.29
C LEU A 32 0.14 -12.90 14.46
N ALA A 33 -0.48 -13.05 15.64
CA ALA A 33 -1.74 -12.37 15.96
C ALA A 33 -1.59 -10.84 15.95
N GLY A 34 -0.50 -10.32 16.51
CA GLY A 34 -0.18 -8.89 16.47
C GLY A 34 0.04 -8.35 15.05
N LEU A 35 0.74 -9.11 14.20
CA LEU A 35 0.92 -8.77 12.78
C LEU A 35 -0.42 -8.79 12.01
N LYS A 36 -1.27 -9.79 12.26
CA LYS A 36 -2.60 -9.87 11.65
C LYS A 36 -3.51 -8.73 12.09
N ALA A 37 -3.48 -8.35 13.37
CA ALA A 37 -4.25 -7.22 13.89
C ALA A 37 -3.78 -5.89 13.28
N ARG A 38 -2.46 -5.68 13.14
CA ARG A 38 -1.90 -4.52 12.42
C ARG A 38 -2.34 -4.50 10.96
N ALA A 39 -2.19 -5.60 10.24
CA ALA A 39 -2.63 -5.69 8.84
C ALA A 39 -4.13 -5.39 8.67
N ALA A 40 -4.97 -5.92 9.56
CA ALA A 40 -6.41 -5.66 9.57
C ALA A 40 -6.77 -4.19 9.90
N SER A 41 -5.92 -3.50 10.66
CA SER A 41 -6.09 -2.07 10.92
C SER A 41 -5.70 -1.19 9.72
N PHE A 42 -4.82 -1.70 8.84
CA PHE A 42 -4.32 -0.99 7.67
C PHE A 42 -5.22 -1.18 6.44
N SER A 43 -5.69 -2.39 6.15
CA SER A 43 -6.55 -2.67 5.00
C SER A 43 -7.85 -3.32 5.46
N ARG A 44 -8.98 -2.65 5.24
CA ARG A 44 -10.29 -3.23 5.58
C ARG A 44 -10.71 -4.35 4.63
N SER A 45 -10.34 -4.25 3.38
CA SER A 45 -10.56 -5.30 2.38
C SER A 45 -9.57 -6.46 2.52
N GLY A 46 -8.43 -6.22 3.18
CA GLY A 46 -7.30 -7.15 3.21
C GLY A 46 -6.46 -7.14 1.94
N ALA A 47 -6.79 -6.29 0.96
CA ALA A 47 -6.09 -6.20 -0.32
C ALA A 47 -4.78 -5.40 -0.24
N LEU A 48 -4.61 -4.51 0.74
CA LEU A 48 -3.47 -3.59 0.79
C LEU A 48 -2.37 -4.08 1.75
N VAL A 49 -1.13 -3.88 1.33
CA VAL A 49 0.07 -4.21 2.11
C VAL A 49 0.84 -2.92 2.41
N PRO A 50 1.25 -2.66 3.66
CA PRO A 50 2.08 -1.52 3.98
C PRO A 50 3.37 -1.52 3.16
N GLY A 51 3.73 -0.36 2.60
CA GLY A 51 4.94 -0.27 1.77
C GLY A 51 4.73 -0.53 0.28
N GLU A 52 3.53 -0.93 -0.15
CA GLU A 52 3.26 -1.30 -1.54
C GLU A 52 2.18 -0.41 -2.18
N ALA A 53 2.34 -0.18 -3.49
CA ALA A 53 1.31 0.42 -4.33
C ALA A 53 0.54 -0.71 -5.02
N THR A 54 -0.65 -1.04 -4.52
CA THR A 54 -1.38 -2.26 -4.91
C THR A 54 -2.47 -1.96 -5.92
N ILE A 55 -2.52 -2.75 -7.02
CA ILE A 55 -3.67 -2.73 -7.94
C ILE A 55 -4.83 -3.48 -7.29
N VAL A 56 -6.00 -2.86 -7.21
CA VAL A 56 -7.21 -3.47 -6.63
C VAL A 56 -8.37 -3.45 -7.59
N ILE A 57 -9.38 -4.28 -7.30
CA ILE A 57 -10.69 -4.24 -7.96
C ILE A 57 -11.61 -3.23 -7.28
N GLY A 58 -12.70 -2.86 -7.96
CA GLY A 58 -13.59 -1.79 -7.51
C GLY A 58 -14.24 -2.04 -6.14
N ARG A 59 -14.64 -3.29 -5.85
CA ARG A 59 -15.19 -3.68 -4.54
C ARG A 59 -14.23 -3.36 -3.38
N ASP A 60 -12.96 -3.70 -3.58
CA ASP A 60 -11.95 -3.54 -2.54
C ASP A 60 -11.62 -2.05 -2.38
N LEU A 61 -11.51 -1.28 -3.49
CA LEU A 61 -11.32 0.17 -3.41
C LEU A 61 -12.47 0.88 -2.67
N ARG A 62 -13.73 0.54 -2.93
CA ARG A 62 -14.88 1.11 -2.19
C ARG A 62 -14.77 0.85 -0.69
N THR A 63 -14.35 -0.36 -0.32
CA THR A 63 -14.13 -0.74 1.08
C THR A 63 -13.00 0.06 1.72
N GLU A 64 -11.91 0.30 0.99
CA GLU A 64 -10.78 1.09 1.47
C GLU A 64 -11.08 2.59 1.56
N MET A 65 -11.85 3.15 0.62
CA MET A 65 -12.29 4.56 0.65
C MET A 65 -13.18 4.88 1.85
N ALA A 66 -13.99 3.91 2.29
CA ALA A 66 -14.82 4.04 3.49
C ALA A 66 -13.99 4.04 4.80
N ASP A 67 -12.71 3.66 4.74
CA ASP A 67 -11.85 3.68 5.92
C ASP A 67 -11.15 5.03 6.10
N ALA A 68 -11.43 5.69 7.23
CA ALA A 68 -10.92 7.00 7.57
C ALA A 68 -9.61 6.97 8.39
N ARG A 69 -9.13 5.80 8.83
CA ARG A 69 -8.01 5.70 9.79
C ARG A 69 -6.66 6.12 9.21
N THR A 70 -6.35 5.63 8.02
CA THR A 70 -5.08 5.87 7.34
C THR A 70 -5.36 6.61 6.03
N PRO A 71 -4.66 7.72 5.74
CA PRO A 71 -4.81 8.41 4.47
C PRO A 71 -4.63 7.49 3.27
N LEU A 72 -5.37 7.74 2.20
CA LEU A 72 -5.40 6.90 1.00
C LEU A 72 -5.06 7.75 -0.22
N LEU A 73 -4.08 7.31 -0.99
CA LEU A 73 -3.73 7.84 -2.30
C LEU A 73 -4.18 6.84 -3.36
N ILE A 74 -5.08 7.27 -4.24
CA ILE A 74 -5.56 6.48 -5.38
C ILE A 74 -4.89 6.99 -6.65
N ASP A 75 -4.30 6.08 -7.43
CA ASP A 75 -3.82 6.30 -8.80
C ASP A 75 -4.74 5.58 -9.77
N VAL A 76 -5.57 6.33 -10.50
CA VAL A 76 -6.37 5.78 -11.58
C VAL A 76 -5.55 5.81 -12.86
N PHE A 77 -5.32 4.64 -13.46
CA PHE A 77 -4.41 4.44 -14.58
C PHE A 77 -5.01 3.55 -15.67
N ALA A 78 -4.33 3.47 -16.81
CA ALA A 78 -4.58 2.44 -17.83
C ALA A 78 -3.26 1.82 -18.30
N THR A 79 -3.31 0.58 -18.80
CA THR A 79 -2.09 -0.17 -19.17
C THR A 79 -1.35 0.41 -20.39
N TRP A 80 -2.09 1.06 -21.29
CA TRP A 80 -1.58 1.73 -22.48
C TRP A 80 -1.12 3.17 -22.22
N CYS A 81 -1.39 3.73 -21.04
CA CYS A 81 -1.08 5.11 -20.69
C CYS A 81 0.42 5.30 -20.42
N GLY A 82 1.11 6.01 -21.31
CA GLY A 82 2.54 6.35 -21.19
C GLY A 82 2.87 7.11 -19.89
N PRO A 83 2.21 8.24 -19.58
CA PRO A 83 2.44 8.97 -18.34
C PRO A 83 2.21 8.14 -17.06
N CYS A 84 1.26 7.20 -17.08
CA CYS A 84 1.00 6.30 -15.95
C CYS A 84 2.19 5.36 -15.66
N LYS A 85 2.93 4.95 -16.70
CA LYS A 85 4.16 4.16 -16.53
C LYS A 85 5.27 4.98 -15.86
N MET A 86 5.30 6.30 -16.07
CA MET A 86 6.29 7.20 -15.44
C MET A 86 6.06 7.34 -13.93
N ILE A 87 4.80 7.45 -13.50
CA ILE A 87 4.47 7.67 -12.09
C ILE A 87 4.49 6.38 -11.25
N THR A 88 4.31 5.22 -11.88
CA THR A 88 4.33 3.91 -11.19
C THR A 88 5.54 3.72 -10.25
N PRO A 89 6.82 3.90 -10.70
CA PRO A 89 7.96 3.76 -9.81
C PRO A 89 8.01 4.83 -8.70
N MET A 90 7.45 6.01 -8.93
CA MET A 90 7.37 7.07 -7.91
C MET A 90 6.41 6.68 -6.79
N LEU A 91 5.25 6.12 -7.15
CA LEU A 91 4.26 5.61 -6.19
C LEU A 91 4.79 4.40 -5.42
N SER A 92 5.50 3.48 -6.09
CA SER A 92 6.15 2.35 -5.40
C SER A 92 7.19 2.83 -4.38
N LYS A 93 8.02 3.82 -4.75
CA LYS A 93 8.99 4.41 -3.82
C LYS A 93 8.31 5.11 -2.65
N LEU A 94 7.29 5.93 -2.93
CA LEU A 94 6.51 6.64 -1.93
C LEU A 94 5.88 5.68 -0.92
N ALA A 95 5.21 4.62 -1.42
CA ALA A 95 4.61 3.59 -0.59
C ALA A 95 5.66 2.96 0.32
N ALA A 96 6.80 2.53 -0.24
CA ALA A 96 7.90 1.93 0.51
C ALA A 96 8.46 2.85 1.61
N THR A 97 8.60 4.15 1.34
CA THR A 97 9.07 5.15 2.32
C THR A 97 8.06 5.40 3.43
N LEU A 98 6.77 5.42 3.11
CA LEU A 98 5.73 5.79 4.06
C LEU A 98 5.17 4.60 4.85
N GLY A 99 5.28 3.38 4.34
CA GLY A 99 4.90 2.16 5.04
C GLY A 99 3.43 2.20 5.48
N GLU A 100 3.18 2.08 6.78
CA GLU A 100 1.84 2.09 7.37
C GLU A 100 1.18 3.50 7.40
N ARG A 101 1.93 4.57 7.11
CA ARG A 101 1.45 5.96 7.23
C ARG A 101 0.52 6.40 6.10
N VAL A 102 0.55 5.70 4.97
CA VAL A 102 -0.33 5.96 3.82
C VAL A 102 -0.67 4.65 3.12
N ARG A 103 -1.88 4.56 2.58
CA ARG A 103 -2.30 3.49 1.69
C ARG A 103 -2.16 3.99 0.26
N VAL A 104 -1.46 3.25 -0.60
CA VAL A 104 -1.33 3.59 -2.02
C VAL A 104 -2.02 2.53 -2.86
N VAL A 105 -3.05 2.95 -3.59
CA VAL A 105 -3.89 2.06 -4.39
C VAL A 105 -3.85 2.48 -5.84
N LYS A 106 -3.86 1.49 -6.72
CA LYS A 106 -3.97 1.69 -8.16
C LYS A 106 -5.28 1.08 -8.66
N LEU A 107 -6.01 1.82 -9.50
CA LEU A 107 -7.24 1.37 -10.14
C LEU A 107 -7.07 1.40 -11.65
N ASP A 108 -7.28 0.27 -12.31
CA ASP A 108 -7.25 0.18 -13.77
C ASP A 108 -8.59 0.66 -14.33
N SER A 109 -8.62 1.85 -14.97
CA SER A 109 -9.84 2.48 -15.47
C SER A 109 -10.53 1.67 -16.56
N ASP A 110 -9.77 0.87 -17.33
CA ASP A 110 -10.34 0.06 -18.41
C ASP A 110 -11.12 -1.14 -17.84
N LYS A 111 -10.68 -1.66 -16.68
CA LYS A 111 -11.35 -2.77 -15.99
C LYS A 111 -12.48 -2.31 -15.08
N GLU A 112 -12.34 -1.12 -14.50
CA GLU A 112 -13.22 -0.59 -13.45
C GLU A 112 -13.89 0.72 -13.92
N GLY A 113 -14.43 0.72 -15.15
CA GLY A 113 -14.93 1.92 -15.82
C GLY A 113 -16.08 2.64 -15.10
N GLU A 114 -16.98 1.89 -14.47
CA GLU A 114 -18.07 2.47 -13.66
C GLU A 114 -17.51 3.25 -12.47
N LEU A 115 -16.62 2.63 -11.69
CA LEU A 115 -15.99 3.28 -10.54
C LEU A 115 -15.08 4.45 -10.98
N SER A 116 -14.37 4.32 -12.09
CA SER A 116 -13.59 5.42 -12.69
C SER A 116 -14.49 6.63 -13.00
N SER A 117 -15.70 6.38 -13.53
CA SER A 117 -16.69 7.41 -13.82
C SER A 117 -17.26 8.04 -12.54
N GLU A 118 -17.58 7.23 -11.53
CA GLU A 118 -18.02 7.73 -10.22
C GLU A 118 -16.95 8.59 -9.52
N LEU A 119 -15.68 8.22 -9.68
CA LEU A 119 -14.53 8.99 -9.21
C LEU A 119 -14.26 10.25 -10.07
N ARG A 120 -15.07 10.50 -11.10
CA ARG A 120 -14.99 11.65 -12.02
C ARG A 120 -13.61 11.77 -12.68
N VAL A 121 -13.08 10.66 -13.17
CA VAL A 121 -11.77 10.62 -13.84
C VAL A 121 -11.93 11.03 -15.30
N SER A 122 -11.37 12.17 -15.67
CA SER A 122 -11.38 12.72 -17.04
C SER A 122 -10.07 12.56 -17.80
N ALA A 123 -8.96 12.35 -17.07
CA ALA A 123 -7.63 12.19 -17.64
C ALA A 123 -6.80 11.15 -16.88
N LEU A 124 -5.79 10.58 -17.53
CA LEU A 124 -4.91 9.58 -16.93
C LEU A 124 -3.44 10.04 -16.91
N PRO A 125 -2.69 9.74 -15.83
CA PRO A 125 -3.19 9.24 -14.55
C PRO A 125 -4.01 10.31 -13.82
N THR A 126 -4.91 9.90 -12.94
CA THR A 126 -5.52 10.81 -11.96
C THR A 126 -5.16 10.34 -10.55
N LEU A 127 -4.52 11.22 -9.78
CA LEU A 127 -4.24 11.01 -8.37
C LEU A 127 -5.34 11.64 -7.52
N ILE A 128 -5.93 10.84 -6.62
CA ILE A 128 -6.96 11.28 -5.68
C ILE A 128 -6.46 11.05 -4.26
N PHE A 129 -6.45 12.11 -3.47
CA PHE A 129 -5.95 12.13 -2.11
C PHE A 129 -7.13 12.12 -1.16
N LEU A 130 -7.28 11.05 -0.38
CA LEU A 130 -8.29 10.93 0.65
C LEU A 130 -7.69 11.00 2.05
N ARG A 131 -8.29 11.86 2.88
CA ARG A 131 -8.01 11.97 4.30
C ARG A 131 -9.34 11.98 5.04
N ASP A 132 -9.43 11.20 6.12
CA ASP A 132 -10.64 11.05 6.91
C ASP A 132 -11.87 10.63 6.06
N GLY A 133 -11.64 9.77 5.04
CA GLY A 133 -12.66 9.28 4.11
C GLY A 133 -13.16 10.32 3.08
N LYS A 134 -12.52 11.49 2.99
CA LYS A 134 -12.92 12.57 2.08
C LYS A 134 -11.81 12.92 1.11
N GLU A 135 -12.17 13.23 -0.14
CA GLU A 135 -11.26 13.79 -1.12
C GLU A 135 -10.80 15.19 -0.65
N VAL A 136 -9.49 15.33 -0.39
CA VAL A 136 -8.87 16.59 0.05
C VAL A 136 -8.04 17.24 -1.05
N HIS A 137 -7.65 16.48 -2.07
CA HIS A 137 -6.94 16.97 -3.24
C HIS A 137 -7.06 15.99 -4.41
N ARG A 138 -6.87 16.53 -5.61
CA ARG A 138 -6.81 15.79 -6.87
C ARG A 138 -5.78 16.41 -7.79
N LEU A 139 -5.05 15.56 -8.49
CA LEU A 139 -4.13 15.96 -9.54
C LEU A 139 -4.39 15.09 -10.78
N GLU A 140 -4.66 15.73 -11.91
CA GLU A 140 -4.62 15.08 -13.22
C GLU A 140 -3.21 15.19 -13.80
N GLY A 141 -2.68 14.08 -14.31
CA GLY A 141 -1.35 13.99 -14.87
C GLY A 141 -0.25 13.64 -13.86
N VAL A 142 0.99 13.82 -14.29
CA VAL A 142 2.18 13.39 -13.54
C VAL A 142 2.77 14.58 -12.79
N PRO A 143 3.00 14.49 -11.47
CA PRO A 143 3.72 15.53 -10.73
C PRO A 143 5.16 15.64 -11.24
N ASN A 144 5.75 16.83 -11.11
CA ASN A 144 7.09 17.16 -11.62
C ASN A 144 8.22 16.50 -10.81
N GLY A 145 8.26 15.17 -10.79
CA GLY A 145 9.24 14.35 -10.08
C GLY A 145 8.84 13.95 -8.66
N GLN A 146 9.70 13.13 -8.04
CA GLN A 146 9.46 12.52 -6.74
C GLN A 146 9.20 13.55 -5.63
N GLY A 147 10.01 14.61 -5.56
CA GLY A 147 9.87 15.65 -4.53
C GLY A 147 8.53 16.40 -4.60
N ALA A 148 7.98 16.58 -5.81
CA ALA A 148 6.67 17.21 -5.99
C ALA A 148 5.54 16.30 -5.48
N LEU A 149 5.59 15.00 -5.80
CA LEU A 149 4.64 14.00 -5.27
C LEU A 149 4.68 13.97 -3.74
N GLU A 150 5.89 13.92 -3.18
CA GLU A 150 6.15 13.94 -1.74
C GLU A 150 5.60 15.21 -1.07
N ALA A 151 5.79 16.38 -1.68
CA ALA A 151 5.24 17.63 -1.17
C ALA A 151 3.70 17.63 -1.14
N LEU A 152 3.04 17.13 -2.19
CA LEU A 152 1.58 17.01 -2.25
C LEU A 152 1.04 16.07 -1.17
N VAL A 153 1.69 14.92 -0.98
CA VAL A 153 1.33 13.96 0.07
C VAL A 153 1.44 14.60 1.45
N ARG A 154 2.54 15.30 1.73
CA ARG A 154 2.74 15.99 3.00
C ARG A 154 1.69 17.08 3.23
N GLN A 155 1.41 17.88 2.20
CA GLN A 155 0.46 18.99 2.28
C GLN A 155 -0.98 18.52 2.50
N HIS A 156 -1.42 17.48 1.78
CA HIS A 156 -2.83 17.10 1.75
C HIS A 156 -3.17 15.91 2.65
N LEU A 157 -2.27 14.94 2.81
CA LEU A 157 -2.50 13.78 3.67
C LEU A 157 -1.97 14.01 5.10
N GLY A 158 -1.20 15.08 5.34
CA GLY A 158 -0.64 15.39 6.66
C GLY A 158 0.41 14.38 7.13
N VAL A 159 1.02 13.65 6.19
CA VAL A 159 2.02 12.61 6.48
C VAL A 159 3.43 13.21 6.39
N GLN A 160 4.25 12.99 7.42
CA GLN A 160 5.67 13.30 7.37
C GLN A 160 6.40 12.19 6.61
N ILE A 161 7.30 12.58 5.70
CA ILE A 161 8.09 11.66 4.87
C ILE A 161 9.32 11.23 5.64
#